data_AF-A0A849NKI7-F1
#
_entry.id   AF-A0A849NKI7-F1
#
_cell.length_a   1.000
_cell.length_b   1.000
_cell.length_c   1.000
_cell.angle_alpha   90.00
_cell.angle_beta   90.00
_cell.angle_gamma   90.00
#
_symmetry.space_group_name_H-M   'P 1'
#
loop_
_entity.id
_entity.type
_entity.pdbx_description
1 polymer ?
#
loop_
_entity_poly.entity_id
_entity_poly.type
_entity_poly.pdbx_seq_one_letter_code
_entity_poly.pdbx_strand_id
1 'polypeptide(L)'
;MTRSRSSSSYGWNGGEYVNLGDGCGGCGTSSFVIAFIIFALFYYLFVWLYEQIGLIGYTIIFILLIIIVIDKIGKSRSEAKASYKYFRKMIASQIVNNLTSFKYYKFDYFKLQNEEPEYARFINQLRKLRRSLDFVKKNMKKNEKNTFERMELAEKEYRIILKQYGKIIEEDVLREIIQKFNQEKTTFHTNYHVKIMEKYEKNIKKFKTKKTKLKYLKLLIEEIKRAKDNKHFDNNKVYNFDANRKEFEKELIRK
;
A
#
# COMPACT_ATOMS: atom_id res chain seq x y z
N MET A 1 -39.24 8.69 -23.65
CA MET A 1 -38.75 7.80 -22.56
C MET A 1 -37.55 8.45 -21.90
N THR A 2 -37.79 9.21 -20.83
CA THR A 2 -36.78 9.98 -20.09
C THR A 2 -36.82 9.51 -18.64
N ARG A 3 -35.76 8.82 -18.18
CA ARG A 3 -35.62 8.44 -16.77
C ARG A 3 -34.91 9.56 -16.01
N SER A 4 -35.68 10.22 -15.15
CA SER A 4 -35.20 11.09 -14.08
C SER A 4 -34.39 10.28 -13.06
N ARG A 5 -33.24 10.83 -12.64
CA ARG A 5 -32.47 10.33 -11.50
C ARG A 5 -32.95 11.09 -10.25
N SER A 6 -33.54 10.36 -9.31
CA SER A 6 -33.84 10.87 -7.98
C SER A 6 -32.56 10.94 -7.15
N SER A 7 -32.36 12.10 -6.54
CA SER A 7 -31.34 12.38 -5.53
C SER A 7 -31.85 11.91 -4.16
N SER A 8 -31.20 10.93 -3.56
CA SER A 8 -31.40 10.61 -2.14
C SER A 8 -30.58 11.58 -1.28
N SER A 9 -31.31 12.55 -0.75
CA SER A 9 -30.92 13.43 0.35
C SER A 9 -30.82 12.62 1.64
N TYR A 10 -29.66 12.61 2.28
CA TYR A 10 -29.53 12.15 3.66
C TYR A 10 -30.09 13.22 4.58
N GLY A 11 -31.35 13.06 4.97
CA GLY A 11 -31.97 13.83 6.05
C GLY A 11 -31.37 13.41 7.39
N TRP A 12 -30.71 14.34 8.04
CA TRP A 12 -30.44 14.29 9.48
C TRP A 12 -31.76 14.59 10.20
N ASN A 13 -32.43 13.55 10.68
CA ASN A 13 -33.53 13.70 11.62
C ASN A 13 -32.96 13.76 13.03
N GLY A 14 -33.26 14.87 13.72
CA GLY A 14 -33.08 15.03 15.15
C GLY A 14 -33.88 13.95 15.88
N GLY A 15 -33.18 13.20 16.72
CA GLY A 15 -33.74 12.32 17.72
C GLY A 15 -33.41 12.92 19.09
N GLU A 16 -34.47 13.21 19.81
CA GLU A 16 -34.54 13.74 21.17
C GLU A 16 -33.53 13.09 22.14
N TYR A 17 -32.90 13.93 22.96
CA TYR A 17 -32.15 13.51 24.14
C TYR A 17 -33.16 13.01 25.18
N VAL A 18 -33.47 11.72 25.14
CA VAL A 18 -34.10 11.05 26.27
C VAL A 18 -33.01 10.82 27.31
N ASN A 19 -33.00 11.67 28.33
CA ASN A 19 -32.38 11.38 29.62
C ASN A 19 -33.05 10.13 30.21
N LEU A 20 -32.42 8.97 30.02
CA LEU A 20 -32.63 7.81 30.87
C LEU A 20 -31.74 8.01 32.09
N GLY A 21 -32.38 8.48 33.16
CA GLY A 21 -31.78 8.53 34.48
C GLY A 21 -31.31 7.17 34.96
N ASP A 22 -30.32 7.23 35.84
CA ASP A 22 -30.17 6.40 37.04
C ASP A 22 -30.66 4.95 36.95
N GLY A 23 -29.71 4.03 36.78
CA GLY A 23 -29.98 2.63 37.05
C GLY A 23 -28.91 1.68 36.54
N CYS A 24 -27.93 1.39 37.40
CA CYS A 24 -27.26 0.09 37.60
C CYS A 24 -25.77 0.26 37.94
N GLY A 25 -25.50 0.76 39.14
CA GLY A 25 -24.38 0.24 39.91
C GLY A 25 -24.68 -1.22 40.25
N GLY A 26 -24.10 -2.17 39.52
CA GLY A 26 -24.24 -3.60 39.84
C GLY A 26 -24.30 -4.53 38.63
N CYS A 27 -23.20 -4.66 37.89
CA CYS A 27 -23.01 -5.78 36.95
C CYS A 27 -21.55 -6.27 36.92
N GLY A 28 -20.89 -6.23 38.08
CA GLY A 28 -19.55 -6.79 38.28
C GLY A 28 -19.53 -8.17 38.94
N THR A 29 -20.66 -8.69 39.42
CA THR A 29 -20.71 -9.92 40.25
C THR A 29 -21.38 -11.12 39.57
N SER A 30 -22.32 -10.90 38.64
CA SER A 30 -23.04 -11.98 37.95
C SER A 30 -22.14 -12.80 37.01
N SER A 31 -21.18 -12.17 36.34
CA SER A 31 -20.23 -12.87 35.45
C SER A 31 -19.24 -13.76 36.22
N PHE A 32 -18.84 -13.35 37.43
CA PHE A 32 -17.95 -14.15 38.28
C PHE A 32 -18.67 -15.36 38.86
N VAL A 33 -19.91 -15.19 39.33
CA VAL A 33 -20.70 -16.31 39.86
C VAL A 33 -20.94 -17.38 38.79
N ILE A 34 -21.26 -16.98 37.55
CA ILE A 34 -21.44 -17.93 36.44
C ILE A 34 -20.12 -18.65 36.11
N ALA A 35 -18.98 -17.94 36.09
CA ALA A 35 -17.68 -18.56 35.87
C ALA A 35 -17.31 -19.55 36.98
N PHE A 36 -17.61 -19.25 38.24
CA PHE A 36 -17.39 -20.15 39.38
C PHE A 36 -18.25 -21.41 39.30
N ILE A 37 -19.51 -21.29 38.90
CA ILE A 37 -20.41 -22.45 38.72
C ILE A 37 -19.89 -23.35 37.60
N ILE A 38 -19.47 -22.78 36.46
CA ILE A 38 -18.89 -23.54 35.35
C ILE A 38 -17.58 -24.23 35.78
N PHE A 39 -16.71 -23.51 36.50
CA PHE A 39 -15.46 -24.06 37.02
C PHE A 39 -15.69 -25.20 38.00
N ALA A 40 -16.66 -25.06 38.93
CA ALA A 40 -17.01 -26.10 39.89
C ALA A 40 -17.58 -27.36 39.21
N LEU A 41 -18.43 -27.19 38.18
CA LEU A 41 -18.94 -28.30 37.38
C LEU A 41 -17.82 -29.03 36.63
N PHE A 42 -16.89 -28.30 36.03
CA PHE A 42 -15.71 -28.88 35.39
C PHE A 42 -14.84 -29.63 36.41
N TYR A 43 -14.54 -28.99 37.54
CA TYR A 43 -13.72 -29.58 38.59
C TYR A 43 -14.34 -30.87 39.13
N TYR A 44 -15.65 -30.87 39.39
CA TYR A 44 -16.37 -32.06 39.84
C TYR A 44 -16.30 -33.20 38.83
N LEU A 45 -16.47 -32.90 37.54
CA LEU A 45 -16.34 -33.90 36.47
C LEU A 45 -14.92 -34.49 36.41
N PHE A 46 -13.90 -33.67 36.67
CA PHE A 46 -12.50 -34.10 36.75
C PHE A 46 -12.23 -35.01 37.95
N VAL A 47 -12.77 -34.69 39.14
CA VAL A 47 -12.64 -35.52 40.35
C VAL A 47 -13.36 -36.86 40.15
N TRP A 48 -14.58 -36.83 39.62
CA TRP A 48 -15.36 -38.04 39.35
C TRP A 48 -14.65 -38.96 38.34
N LEU A 49 -14.09 -38.38 37.27
CA LEU A 49 -13.32 -39.14 36.27
C LEU A 49 -12.02 -39.72 36.87
N TYR A 50 -11.37 -38.99 37.77
CA TYR A 50 -10.17 -39.44 38.48
C TYR A 50 -10.46 -40.62 39.40
N GLU A 51 -11.59 -40.61 40.11
CA GLU A 51 -12.00 -41.72 40.99
C GLU A 51 -12.31 -43.01 40.20
N GLN A 52 -12.92 -42.89 39.02
CA GLN A 52 -13.32 -44.07 38.22
C GLN A 52 -12.14 -44.75 37.51
N ILE A 53 -11.21 -43.96 36.94
CA ILE A 53 -10.15 -44.50 36.06
C ILE A 53 -8.78 -44.50 36.77
N GLY A 54 -8.68 -43.86 37.93
CA GLY A 54 -7.45 -43.70 38.69
C GLY A 54 -6.42 -42.80 38.00
N LEU A 55 -5.30 -42.58 38.69
CA LEU A 55 -4.18 -41.73 38.23
C LEU A 55 -3.60 -42.18 36.87
N ILE A 56 -3.56 -43.49 36.62
CA ILE A 56 -2.99 -44.07 35.39
C ILE A 56 -3.91 -43.77 34.19
N GLY A 57 -5.23 -43.90 34.33
CA GLY A 57 -6.15 -43.54 33.27
C GLY A 57 -6.17 -42.04 32.98
N TYR A 58 -6.10 -41.23 34.02
CA TYR A 58 -6.04 -39.77 33.89
C TYR A 58 -4.80 -39.29 33.12
N THR A 59 -3.63 -39.85 33.42
CA THR A 59 -2.38 -39.50 32.73
C THR A 59 -2.41 -39.87 31.24
N ILE A 60 -3.02 -40.99 30.86
CA ILE A 60 -3.18 -41.38 29.45
C ILE A 60 -4.06 -40.37 28.69
N ILE A 61 -5.19 -39.96 29.28
CA ILE A 61 -6.10 -38.96 28.67
C ILE A 61 -5.39 -37.60 28.51
N PHE A 62 -4.61 -37.19 29.51
CA PHE A 62 -3.85 -35.95 29.47
C PHE A 62 -2.77 -35.97 28.37
N ILE A 63 -2.04 -37.08 28.23
CA ILE A 63 -1.06 -37.27 27.16
C ILE A 63 -1.73 -37.21 25.78
N LEU A 64 -2.89 -37.84 25.61
CA LEU A 64 -3.67 -37.78 24.36
C LEU A 64 -4.09 -36.35 24.01
N LEU A 65 -4.55 -35.56 24.99
CA LEU A 65 -4.88 -34.15 24.78
C LEU A 65 -3.64 -33.34 24.36
N ILE A 66 -2.49 -33.57 24.98
CA ILE A 66 -1.23 -32.90 24.60
C ILE A 66 -0.85 -33.26 23.15
N ILE A 67 -0.96 -34.53 22.75
CA ILE A 67 -0.65 -34.96 21.37
C ILE A 67 -1.58 -34.26 20.37
N ILE A 68 -2.89 -34.17 20.66
CA ILE A 68 -3.86 -33.48 19.80
C ILE A 68 -3.52 -31.99 19.67
N VAL A 69 -3.13 -31.35 20.79
CA VAL A 69 -2.73 -29.94 20.79
C VAL A 69 -1.44 -29.74 19.99
N ILE A 70 -0.43 -30.60 20.17
CA ILE A 70 0.84 -30.55 19.43
C ILE A 70 0.61 -30.80 17.93
N ASP A 71 -0.22 -31.77 17.54
CA ASP A 71 -0.54 -32.03 16.13
C ASP A 71 -1.28 -30.86 15.48
N LYS A 72 -2.25 -30.26 16.17
CA LYS A 72 -2.95 -29.05 15.69
C LYS A 72 -1.99 -27.85 15.55
N ILE A 73 -1.11 -27.61 16.52
CA ILE A 73 -0.11 -26.54 16.45
C ILE A 73 0.92 -26.82 15.35
N GLY A 74 1.34 -28.07 15.19
CA GLY A 74 2.30 -28.51 14.16
C GLY A 74 1.78 -28.33 12.75
N LYS A 75 0.54 -28.76 12.48
CA LYS A 75 -0.14 -28.57 11.19
C LYS A 75 -0.35 -27.09 10.88
N SER A 76 -0.83 -26.30 11.85
CA SER A 76 -1.00 -24.86 11.71
C SER A 76 0.30 -24.14 11.35
N ARG A 77 1.44 -24.53 11.97
CA ARG A 77 2.76 -23.96 11.63
C ARG A 77 3.24 -24.36 10.24
N SER A 78 2.95 -25.57 9.78
CA SER A 78 3.32 -26.05 8.45
C SER A 78 2.53 -25.34 7.36
N GLU A 79 1.22 -25.19 7.55
CA GLU A 79 0.32 -24.48 6.63
C GLU A 79 0.69 -22.99 6.52
N ALA A 80 0.95 -22.32 7.65
CA ALA A 80 1.42 -20.93 7.65
C ALA A 80 2.72 -20.74 6.85
N LYS A 81 3.69 -21.65 6.97
CA LYS A 81 4.94 -21.60 6.18
C LYS A 81 4.70 -21.78 4.69
N ALA A 82 3.80 -22.67 4.30
CA ALA A 82 3.46 -22.91 2.89
C ALA A 82 2.75 -21.69 2.27
N SER A 83 1.75 -21.14 2.97
CA SER A 83 1.03 -19.93 2.59
C SER A 83 1.97 -18.71 2.51
N TYR A 84 2.92 -18.61 3.43
CA TYR A 84 3.93 -17.54 3.42
C TYR A 84 4.91 -17.63 2.24
N LYS A 85 5.44 -18.84 1.95
CA LYS A 85 6.31 -19.06 0.77
C LYS A 85 5.60 -18.68 -0.53
N TYR A 86 4.30 -18.95 -0.58
CA TYR A 86 3.44 -18.61 -1.72
C TYR A 86 3.18 -17.09 -1.82
N PHE A 87 2.94 -16.43 -0.70
CA PHE A 87 2.84 -14.98 -0.60
C PHE A 87 4.10 -14.27 -1.10
N ARG A 88 5.30 -14.69 -0.65
CA ARG A 88 6.59 -14.16 -1.14
C ARG A 88 6.74 -14.30 -2.65
N LYS A 89 6.36 -15.46 -3.22
CA LYS A 89 6.37 -15.65 -4.68
C LYS A 89 5.46 -14.65 -5.40
N MET A 90 4.25 -14.43 -4.89
CA MET A 90 3.35 -13.42 -5.45
C MET A 90 3.95 -12.02 -5.39
N ILE A 91 4.58 -11.66 -4.28
CA ILE A 91 5.19 -10.34 -4.12
C ILE A 91 6.37 -10.15 -5.07
N ALA A 92 7.30 -11.11 -5.10
CA ALA A 92 8.43 -11.10 -6.05
C ALA A 92 7.92 -11.00 -7.49
N SER A 93 6.80 -11.66 -7.80
CA SER A 93 6.19 -11.58 -9.11
C SER A 93 5.60 -10.18 -9.42
N GLN A 94 5.09 -9.46 -8.42
CA GLN A 94 4.61 -8.09 -8.58
C GLN A 94 5.73 -7.04 -8.60
N ILE A 95 6.83 -7.26 -7.86
CA ILE A 95 7.97 -6.33 -7.72
C ILE A 95 9.04 -6.54 -8.81
N VAL A 96 9.41 -7.79 -9.09
CA VAL A 96 10.62 -8.16 -9.86
C VAL A 96 10.28 -8.58 -11.29
N ASN A 97 9.19 -9.33 -11.51
CA ASN A 97 8.95 -9.97 -12.81
C ASN A 97 7.83 -9.33 -13.64
N ASN A 98 8.10 -9.13 -14.93
CA ASN A 98 7.09 -8.96 -15.97
C ASN A 98 6.28 -10.26 -16.06
N LEU A 99 5.06 -10.26 -15.53
CA LEU A 99 4.28 -11.49 -15.46
C LEU A 99 3.40 -11.69 -16.68
N THR A 100 3.99 -12.40 -17.64
CA THR A 100 3.28 -13.31 -18.52
C THR A 100 2.59 -14.41 -17.70
N SER A 101 1.34 -14.17 -17.29
CA SER A 101 0.19 -15.09 -17.43
C SER A 101 -0.91 -14.77 -16.43
N PHE A 102 -1.89 -13.98 -16.86
CA PHE A 102 -3.04 -13.52 -16.07
C PHE A 102 -3.93 -14.67 -15.53
N LYS A 103 -3.83 -15.89 -16.09
CA LYS A 103 -4.66 -17.06 -15.74
C LYS A 103 -4.29 -17.70 -14.39
N TYR A 104 -3.00 -17.84 -14.08
CA TYR A 104 -2.57 -18.44 -12.81
C TYR A 104 -2.93 -17.54 -11.62
N TYR A 105 -2.78 -16.22 -11.77
CA TYR A 105 -3.06 -15.25 -10.71
C TYR A 105 -4.51 -15.20 -10.22
N LYS A 106 -5.50 -15.53 -11.05
CA LYS A 106 -6.90 -15.37 -10.66
C LYS A 106 -7.31 -16.47 -9.67
N PHE A 107 -6.97 -17.72 -9.97
CA PHE A 107 -7.24 -18.85 -9.08
C PHE A 107 -6.46 -18.72 -7.76
N ASP A 108 -5.20 -18.35 -7.89
CA ASP A 108 -4.25 -18.16 -6.80
C ASP A 108 -4.65 -17.03 -5.83
N TYR A 109 -5.23 -15.94 -6.36
CA TYR A 109 -5.73 -14.84 -5.54
C TYR A 109 -7.01 -15.19 -4.77
N PHE A 110 -7.94 -15.96 -5.36
CA PHE A 110 -9.17 -16.36 -4.67
C PHE A 110 -8.87 -17.29 -3.48
N LYS A 111 -7.92 -18.22 -3.66
CA LYS A 111 -7.45 -19.06 -2.56
C LYS A 111 -6.83 -18.22 -1.43
N LEU A 112 -5.93 -17.31 -1.79
CA LEU A 112 -5.31 -16.38 -0.82
C LEU A 112 -6.35 -15.47 -0.14
N GLN A 113 -7.41 -15.04 -0.85
CA GLN A 113 -8.46 -14.20 -0.28
C GLN A 113 -9.28 -14.92 0.81
N ASN A 114 -9.47 -16.24 0.67
CA ASN A 114 -10.22 -17.04 1.63
C ASN A 114 -9.35 -17.48 2.82
N GLU A 115 -8.08 -17.82 2.56
CA GLU A 115 -7.16 -18.31 3.59
C GLU A 115 -6.48 -17.17 4.36
N GLU A 116 -6.08 -16.10 3.67
CA GLU A 116 -5.28 -15.00 4.22
C GLU A 116 -5.72 -13.64 3.62
N PRO A 117 -6.87 -13.10 4.04
CA PRO A 117 -7.52 -11.94 3.40
C PRO A 117 -6.65 -10.66 3.45
N GLU A 118 -5.82 -10.51 4.47
CA GLU A 118 -4.91 -9.37 4.60
C GLU A 118 -3.81 -9.39 3.52
N TYR A 119 -3.22 -10.56 3.27
CA TYR A 119 -2.24 -10.76 2.21
C TYR A 119 -2.84 -10.55 0.82
N ALA A 120 -4.06 -11.01 0.58
CA ALA A 120 -4.76 -10.74 -0.67
C ALA A 120 -4.99 -9.23 -0.91
N ARG A 121 -5.43 -8.50 0.11
CA ARG A 121 -5.61 -7.04 0.02
C ARG A 121 -4.30 -6.32 -0.28
N PHE A 122 -3.20 -6.72 0.35
CA PHE A 122 -1.86 -6.20 0.07
C PHE A 122 -1.46 -6.43 -1.39
N ILE A 123 -1.58 -7.67 -1.89
CA ILE A 123 -1.26 -8.00 -3.29
C ILE A 123 -2.08 -7.15 -4.27
N ASN A 124 -3.37 -6.96 -4.00
CA ASN A 124 -4.21 -6.10 -4.83
C ASN A 124 -3.73 -4.64 -4.83
N GLN A 125 -3.32 -4.13 -3.67
CA GLN A 125 -2.79 -2.78 -3.54
C GLN A 125 -1.45 -2.62 -4.27
N LEU A 126 -0.54 -3.59 -4.17
CA LEU A 126 0.68 -3.65 -4.99
C LEU A 126 0.37 -3.65 -6.49
N ARG A 127 -0.68 -4.37 -6.89
CA ARG A 127 -1.10 -4.42 -8.30
C ARG A 127 -1.59 -3.07 -8.81
N LYS A 128 -2.29 -2.31 -7.98
CA LYS A 128 -2.72 -0.94 -8.30
C LYS A 128 -1.50 -0.03 -8.48
N LEU A 129 -0.59 -0.04 -7.51
CA LEU A 129 0.69 0.69 -7.57
C LEU A 129 1.43 0.40 -8.89
N ARG A 130 1.61 -0.89 -9.20
CA ARG A 130 2.28 -1.31 -10.43
C ARG A 130 1.57 -0.82 -11.68
N ARG A 131 0.24 -0.93 -11.77
CA ARG A 131 -0.52 -0.43 -12.93
C ARG A 131 -0.34 1.07 -13.12
N SER A 132 -0.25 1.81 -12.02
CA SER A 132 0.02 3.25 -12.06
C SER A 132 1.42 3.55 -12.59
N LEU A 133 2.44 2.84 -12.12
CA LEU A 133 3.82 2.96 -12.63
C LEU A 133 3.95 2.53 -14.10
N ASP A 134 3.33 1.42 -14.50
CA ASP A 134 3.34 0.93 -15.88
C ASP A 134 2.68 1.94 -16.84
N PHE A 135 1.60 2.58 -16.41
CA PHE A 135 0.96 3.65 -17.18
C PHE A 135 1.89 4.84 -17.34
N VAL A 136 2.54 5.26 -16.25
CA VAL A 136 3.51 6.37 -16.27
C VAL A 136 4.62 6.08 -17.27
N LYS A 137 5.23 4.90 -17.18
CA LYS A 137 6.32 4.46 -18.06
C LYS A 137 5.91 4.42 -19.54
N LYS A 138 4.71 3.92 -19.85
CA LYS A 138 4.21 3.82 -21.24
C LYS A 138 3.80 5.17 -21.84
N ASN A 139 3.25 6.08 -21.04
CA ASN A 139 2.60 7.30 -21.55
C ASN A 139 3.42 8.59 -21.41
N MET A 140 4.60 8.53 -20.80
CA MET A 140 5.48 9.68 -20.57
C MET A 140 5.78 10.52 -21.83
N LYS A 141 5.80 9.88 -23.01
CA LYS A 141 6.03 10.58 -24.29
C LYS A 141 4.79 11.30 -24.82
N LYS A 142 3.58 10.79 -24.56
CA LYS A 142 2.34 11.18 -25.26
C LYS A 142 1.48 12.20 -24.50
N ASN A 143 1.37 12.11 -23.16
CA ASN A 143 0.47 12.98 -22.40
C ASN A 143 1.06 13.34 -21.03
N GLU A 144 1.74 14.49 -20.96
CA GLU A 144 2.49 14.94 -19.77
C GLU A 144 1.60 15.13 -18.53
N LYS A 145 0.45 15.78 -18.67
CA LYS A 145 -0.47 16.07 -17.54
C LYS A 145 -1.03 14.79 -16.92
N ASN A 146 -1.57 13.89 -17.76
CA ASN A 146 -2.14 12.63 -17.30
C ASN A 146 -1.05 11.71 -16.69
N THR A 147 0.18 11.77 -17.21
CA THR A 147 1.30 11.00 -16.67
C THR A 147 1.68 11.50 -15.27
N PHE A 148 1.68 12.82 -15.03
CA PHE A 148 1.98 13.39 -13.71
C PHE A 148 0.90 13.04 -12.67
N GLU A 149 -0.38 13.22 -13.01
CA GLU A 149 -1.52 12.83 -12.15
C GLU A 149 -1.47 11.33 -11.80
N ARG A 150 -1.06 10.49 -12.76
CA ARG A 150 -0.89 9.06 -12.51
C ARG A 150 0.27 8.74 -11.57
N MET A 151 1.36 9.51 -11.64
CA MET A 151 2.46 9.37 -10.68
C MET A 151 2.03 9.76 -9.27
N GLU A 152 1.23 10.83 -9.11
CA GLU A 152 0.67 11.19 -7.81
C GLU A 152 -0.27 10.09 -7.26
N LEU A 153 -1.03 9.43 -8.14
CA LEU A 153 -1.83 8.28 -7.75
C LEU A 153 -0.95 7.11 -7.28
N ALA A 154 0.15 6.83 -7.98
CA ALA A 154 1.12 5.82 -7.56
C ALA A 154 1.70 6.15 -6.18
N GLU A 155 2.02 7.42 -5.89
CA GLU A 155 2.45 7.84 -4.56
C GLU A 155 1.40 7.61 -3.48
N LYS A 156 0.13 7.90 -3.77
CA LYS A 156 -0.98 7.63 -2.83
C LYS A 156 -1.09 6.14 -2.55
N GLU A 157 -1.02 5.31 -3.60
CA GLU A 157 -1.08 3.86 -3.49
C GLU A 157 0.09 3.30 -2.68
N TYR A 158 1.29 3.85 -2.85
CA TYR A 158 2.48 3.53 -2.07
C TYR A 158 2.36 3.93 -0.59
N ARG A 159 1.82 5.12 -0.28
CA ARG A 159 1.58 5.53 1.12
C ARG A 159 0.58 4.61 1.83
N ILE A 160 -0.44 4.15 1.11
CA ILE A 160 -1.39 3.15 1.64
C ILE A 160 -0.66 1.84 1.98
N ILE A 161 0.25 1.39 1.11
CA ILE A 161 1.07 0.21 1.36
C ILE A 161 1.86 0.34 2.66
N LEU A 162 2.59 1.45 2.84
CA LEU A 162 3.38 1.68 4.06
C LEU A 162 2.51 1.74 5.32
N LYS A 163 1.40 2.48 5.26
CA LYS A 163 0.56 2.74 6.44
C LYS A 163 -0.24 1.50 6.88
N GLN A 164 -0.82 0.77 5.93
CA GLN A 164 -1.75 -0.32 6.24
C GLN A 164 -1.06 -1.68 6.30
N TYR A 165 -0.04 -1.91 5.47
CA TYR A 165 0.53 -3.25 5.29
C TYR A 165 1.98 -3.36 5.73
N GLY A 166 2.64 -2.26 6.11
CA GLY A 166 4.04 -2.28 6.56
C GLY A 166 4.33 -3.17 7.77
N LYS A 167 3.32 -3.46 8.61
CA LYS A 167 3.45 -4.36 9.78
C LYS A 167 3.21 -5.84 9.46
N ILE A 168 2.57 -6.12 8.33
CA ILE A 168 2.11 -7.47 7.94
C ILE A 168 3.17 -8.17 7.07
N ILE A 169 4.11 -7.40 6.51
CA ILE A 169 5.16 -7.88 5.63
C ILE A 169 6.51 -7.85 6.32
N GLU A 170 7.39 -8.77 5.92
CA GLU A 170 8.77 -8.77 6.39
C GLU A 170 9.53 -7.52 5.91
N GLU A 171 10.48 -7.09 6.72
CA GLU A 171 11.21 -5.84 6.52
C GLU A 171 12.01 -5.83 5.21
N ASP A 172 12.55 -6.98 4.80
CA ASP A 172 13.34 -7.12 3.56
C ASP A 172 12.48 -6.89 2.32
N VAL A 173 11.29 -7.49 2.28
CA VAL A 173 10.31 -7.30 1.22
C VAL A 173 9.84 -5.86 1.16
N LEU A 174 9.53 -5.26 2.33
CA LEU A 174 9.14 -3.87 2.40
C LEU A 174 10.24 -2.95 1.87
N ARG A 175 11.50 -3.22 2.25
CA ARG A 175 12.68 -2.48 1.80
C ARG A 175 12.85 -2.55 0.28
N GLU A 176 12.61 -3.72 -0.32
CA GLU A 176 12.66 -3.88 -1.78
C GLU A 176 11.58 -3.05 -2.50
N ILE A 177 10.35 -3.03 -1.98
CA ILE A 177 9.26 -2.19 -2.50
C ILE A 177 9.64 -0.71 -2.44
N ILE A 178 10.13 -0.27 -1.28
CA ILE A 178 10.57 1.12 -1.05
C ILE A 178 11.65 1.49 -2.04
N GLN A 179 12.68 0.65 -2.19
CA GLN A 179 13.80 0.90 -3.09
C GLN A 179 13.34 1.00 -4.55
N LYS A 180 12.54 0.04 -5.02
CA LYS A 180 12.03 0.03 -6.40
C LYS A 180 11.12 1.22 -6.68
N PHE A 181 10.22 1.55 -5.76
CA PHE A 181 9.35 2.71 -5.91
C PHE A 181 10.14 4.02 -5.96
N ASN A 182 11.12 4.20 -5.06
CA ASN A 182 11.96 5.40 -5.06
C ASN A 182 12.80 5.51 -6.34
N GLN A 183 13.34 4.40 -6.85
CA GLN A 183 14.07 4.37 -8.13
C GLN A 183 13.19 4.79 -9.31
N GLU A 184 11.98 4.22 -9.43
CA GLU A 184 11.03 4.58 -10.50
C GLU A 184 10.55 6.04 -10.35
N LYS A 185 10.29 6.49 -9.13
CA LYS A 185 9.93 7.88 -8.83
C LYS A 185 11.02 8.85 -9.22
N THR A 186 12.27 8.56 -8.87
CA THR A 186 13.41 9.40 -9.23
C THR A 186 13.61 9.45 -10.73
N THR A 187 13.51 8.30 -11.39
CA THR A 187 13.62 8.19 -12.86
C THR A 187 12.52 9.00 -13.55
N PHE A 188 11.29 8.91 -13.05
CA PHE A 188 10.16 9.68 -13.57
C PHE A 188 10.38 11.19 -13.43
N HIS A 189 10.63 11.69 -12.22
CA HIS A 189 10.82 13.14 -12.02
C HIS A 189 12.00 13.67 -12.84
N THR A 190 13.10 12.92 -12.87
CA THR A 190 14.27 13.26 -13.67
C THR A 190 13.93 13.41 -15.15
N ASN A 191 13.32 12.38 -15.74
CA ASN A 191 12.98 12.40 -17.17
C ASN A 191 11.89 13.44 -17.49
N TYR A 192 10.96 13.68 -16.56
CA TYR A 192 9.88 14.66 -16.73
C TYR A 192 10.45 16.08 -16.81
N HIS A 193 11.23 16.47 -15.80
CA HIS A 193 11.83 17.79 -15.73
C HIS A 193 12.83 18.03 -16.87
N VAL A 194 13.69 17.05 -17.20
CA VAL A 194 14.62 17.13 -18.33
C VAL A 194 13.89 17.40 -19.64
N LYS A 195 12.80 16.67 -19.93
CA LYS A 195 12.03 16.85 -21.16
C LYS A 195 11.40 18.24 -21.27
N ILE A 196 10.94 18.80 -20.15
CA ILE A 196 10.40 20.16 -20.12
C ILE A 196 11.50 21.19 -20.37
N MET A 197 12.67 21.03 -19.74
CA MET A 197 13.82 21.91 -19.94
C MET A 197 14.29 21.88 -21.40
N GLU A 198 14.45 20.70 -22.00
CA GLU A 198 14.81 20.53 -23.42
C GLU A 198 13.80 21.22 -24.34
N LYS A 199 12.51 21.12 -24.04
CA LYS A 199 11.44 21.80 -24.79
C LYS A 199 11.60 23.32 -24.71
N TYR A 200 11.91 23.87 -23.53
CA TYR A 200 12.13 25.31 -23.38
C TYR A 200 13.41 25.78 -24.06
N GLU A 201 14.53 25.07 -23.91
CA GLU A 201 15.77 25.38 -24.64
C GLU A 201 15.58 25.38 -26.16
N LYS A 202 14.92 24.34 -26.69
CA LYS A 202 14.60 24.25 -28.12
C LYS A 202 13.76 25.44 -28.59
N ASN A 203 12.80 25.88 -27.77
CA ASN A 203 11.99 27.04 -28.07
C ASN A 203 12.82 28.34 -28.04
N ILE A 204 13.71 28.52 -27.06
CA ILE A 204 14.63 29.68 -27.02
C ILE A 204 15.47 29.76 -28.30
N LYS A 205 16.03 28.63 -28.75
CA LYS A 205 16.81 28.56 -30.00
C LYS A 205 15.96 28.82 -31.25
N LYS A 206 14.71 28.34 -31.28
CA LYS A 206 13.81 28.42 -32.45
C LYS A 206 13.21 29.80 -32.68
N PHE A 207 12.83 30.54 -31.63
CA PHE A 207 12.11 31.81 -31.79
C PHE A 207 13.06 32.96 -32.17
N LYS A 208 12.66 33.77 -33.15
CA LYS A 208 13.46 34.91 -33.62
C LYS A 208 13.38 36.14 -32.71
N THR A 209 12.26 36.35 -32.01
CA THR A 209 11.99 37.57 -31.24
C THR A 209 12.53 37.52 -29.81
N LYS A 210 13.18 38.60 -29.37
CA LYS A 210 13.75 38.75 -28.02
C LYS A 210 12.71 38.55 -26.90
N LYS A 211 11.50 39.10 -27.07
CA LYS A 211 10.38 38.94 -26.11
C LYS A 211 10.00 37.47 -25.89
N THR A 212 9.90 36.68 -26.95
CA THR A 212 9.51 35.27 -26.87
C THR A 212 10.65 34.41 -26.33
N LYS A 213 11.91 34.69 -26.71
CA LYS A 213 13.10 34.07 -26.09
C LYS A 213 13.14 34.30 -24.58
N LEU A 214 12.92 35.54 -24.13
CA LEU A 214 12.85 35.88 -22.70
C LEU A 214 11.73 35.13 -21.96
N LYS A 215 10.56 34.97 -22.58
CA LYS A 215 9.46 34.17 -21.99
C LYS A 215 9.89 32.74 -21.72
N TYR A 216 10.49 32.06 -22.70
CA TYR A 216 10.92 30.67 -22.51
C TYR A 216 12.14 30.53 -21.61
N LEU A 217 13.03 31.53 -21.58
CA LEU A 217 14.13 31.59 -20.62
C LEU A 217 13.61 31.68 -19.17
N LYS A 218 12.61 32.53 -18.90
CA LYS A 218 11.97 32.58 -17.58
C LYS A 218 11.35 31.23 -17.19
N LEU A 219 10.64 30.58 -18.10
CA LEU A 219 10.08 29.24 -17.87
C LEU A 219 11.16 28.19 -17.61
N LEU A 220 12.30 28.25 -18.33
CA LEU A 220 13.44 27.36 -18.11
C LEU A 220 14.05 27.57 -16.71
N ILE A 221 14.22 28.83 -16.28
CA ILE A 221 14.73 29.16 -14.94
C ILE A 221 13.79 28.61 -13.86
N GLU A 222 12.48 28.83 -14.00
CA GLU A 222 11.47 28.30 -13.07
C GLU A 222 11.52 26.78 -12.98
N GLU A 223 11.65 26.09 -14.12
CA GLU A 223 11.70 24.63 -14.14
C GLU A 223 13.01 24.08 -13.58
N ILE A 224 14.15 24.73 -13.83
CA ILE A 224 15.44 24.40 -13.18
C ILE A 224 15.31 24.52 -11.67
N LYS A 225 14.65 25.58 -11.17
CA LYS A 225 14.41 25.75 -9.74
C LYS A 225 13.53 24.63 -9.19
N ARG A 226 12.41 24.32 -9.86
CA ARG A 226 11.53 23.21 -9.46
C ARG A 226 12.24 21.85 -9.45
N ALA A 227 13.11 21.59 -10.41
CA ALA A 227 13.89 20.37 -10.46
C ALA A 227 14.90 20.30 -9.31
N LYS A 228 15.62 21.39 -9.01
CA LYS A 228 16.54 21.46 -7.86
C LYS A 228 15.83 21.30 -6.51
N ASP A 229 14.62 21.85 -6.38
CA ASP A 229 13.80 21.75 -5.17
C ASP A 229 13.17 20.35 -5.01
N ASN A 230 13.15 19.54 -6.07
CA ASN A 230 12.60 18.18 -6.04
C ASN A 230 13.64 17.18 -5.51
N LYS A 231 13.43 16.69 -4.29
CA LYS A 231 14.28 15.68 -3.62
C LYS A 231 14.47 14.38 -4.40
N HIS A 232 13.62 14.11 -5.40
CA HIS A 232 13.68 12.92 -6.24
C HIS A 232 14.23 13.21 -7.64
N PHE A 233 14.85 14.37 -7.86
CA PHE A 233 15.51 14.69 -9.12
C PHE A 233 17.01 14.39 -9.05
N ASP A 234 17.57 13.81 -10.11
CA ASP A 234 19.02 13.62 -10.25
C ASP A 234 19.71 14.95 -10.62
N ASN A 235 20.20 15.65 -9.59
CA ASN A 235 20.81 16.98 -9.71
C ASN A 235 21.98 17.03 -10.70
N ASN A 236 22.65 15.91 -11.00
CA ASN A 236 23.74 15.88 -11.97
C ASN A 236 23.25 16.28 -13.38
N LYS A 237 21.98 16.05 -13.71
CA LYS A 237 21.41 16.41 -15.02
C LYS A 237 21.08 17.88 -15.16
N VAL A 238 20.96 18.64 -14.06
CA VAL A 238 20.60 20.08 -14.10
C VAL A 238 21.79 20.98 -14.46
N TYR A 239 23.02 20.56 -14.20
CA TYR A 239 24.20 21.39 -14.43
C TYR A 239 24.36 21.84 -15.89
N ASN A 240 24.04 20.95 -16.84
CA ASN A 240 24.10 21.27 -18.27
C ASN A 240 23.05 22.32 -18.67
N PHE A 241 21.83 22.23 -18.13
CA PHE A 241 20.77 23.21 -18.40
C PHE A 241 21.07 24.57 -17.77
N ASP A 242 21.68 24.60 -16.58
CA ASP A 242 22.06 25.85 -15.92
C ASP A 242 23.23 26.55 -16.65
N ALA A 243 24.16 25.80 -17.24
CA ALA A 243 25.21 26.34 -18.10
C ALA A 243 24.64 26.95 -19.38
N ASN A 244 23.79 26.21 -20.10
CA ASN A 244 23.12 26.68 -21.32
C ASN A 244 22.24 27.92 -21.06
N ARG A 245 21.52 27.92 -19.94
CA ARG A 245 20.72 29.07 -19.47
C ARG A 245 21.58 30.33 -19.35
N LYS A 246 22.76 30.25 -18.71
CA LYS A 246 23.70 31.38 -18.58
C LYS A 246 24.21 31.86 -19.95
N GLU A 247 24.40 30.96 -20.90
CA GLU A 247 24.79 31.31 -22.27
C GLU A 247 23.67 32.09 -22.98
N PHE A 248 22.42 31.64 -22.88
CA PHE A 248 21.27 32.36 -23.44
C PHE A 248 21.07 33.75 -22.81
N GLU A 249 21.28 33.88 -21.50
CA GLU A 249 21.24 35.17 -20.81
C GLU A 249 22.26 36.14 -21.39
N LYS A 250 23.51 35.69 -21.60
CA LYS A 250 24.57 36.51 -22.20
C LYS A 250 24.24 36.91 -23.64
N GLU A 251 23.70 36.01 -24.45
CA GLU A 251 23.32 36.30 -25.84
C GLU A 251 22.21 37.36 -25.93
N LEU A 252 21.24 37.33 -25.00
CA LEU A 252 20.12 38.28 -24.95
C LEU A 252 20.51 39.67 -24.42
N ILE A 253 21.60 39.79 -23.66
CA ILE A 253 22.13 41.07 -23.19
C ILE A 253 22.98 41.74 -24.27
N ARG A 254 23.70 40.96 -25.10
CA ARG A 254 24.57 41.48 -26.17
C ARG A 254 23.84 42.00 -27.42
N LYS A 255 22.55 41.68 -27.60
CA LYS A 255 21.71 42.11 -28.72
C LYS A 255 20.61 43.05 -28.23
#